data_AF-A0A9E2X688-F1
#
_entry.id   AF-A0A9E2X688-F1
#
_cell.length_a   1.000
_cell.length_b   1.000
_cell.length_c   1.000
_cell.angle_alpha   90.00
_cell.angle_beta   90.00
_cell.angle_gamma   90.00
#
_symmetry.space_group_name_H-M   'P 1'
#
loop_
_entity.id
_entity.type
_entity.pdbx_description
1 polymer ?
#
loop_
_entity_poly.entity_id
_entity_poly.type
_entity_poly.pdbx_seq_one_letter_code
_entity_poly.pdbx_strand_id
1 'polypeptide(L)'
;VMLSAAGSLSWFRDVVGAKYGALDDEAAAWAPGAEGLLFAPYLAGERTPHVDPDARGAFTGLSLRHDRGALARAVMEGVAFGLRDSLELLRDLGVEATVGRVSGGGARSELWVRIAASALGVPLERMQLEEGAAYGAALLAGVREGVFADAEDAVARCVRVRDRIEQEWDYEQGYARFRELYPALRPFEG
;
A
#
# COMPACT_ATOMS: atom_id res chain seq x y z
N VAL A 1 -4.23 7.75 -8.05
CA VAL A 1 -4.92 6.70 -7.24
C VAL A 1 -4.64 5.36 -7.87
N MET A 2 -4.06 4.45 -7.11
CA MET A 2 -3.85 3.06 -7.52
C MET A 2 -5.17 2.28 -7.53
N LEU A 3 -5.52 1.61 -8.63
CA LEU A 3 -6.83 0.97 -8.79
C LEU A 3 -7.00 -0.31 -7.95
N SER A 4 -5.95 -1.11 -7.85
CA SER A 4 -6.02 -2.46 -7.29
C SER A 4 -5.26 -2.63 -5.98
N ALA A 5 -5.05 -1.57 -5.18
CA ALA A 5 -4.27 -1.64 -3.93
C ALA A 5 -4.76 -2.72 -2.92
N ALA A 6 -5.74 -2.40 -2.07
CA ALA A 6 -6.35 -3.40 -1.17
C ALA A 6 -7.07 -4.52 -1.94
N GLY A 7 -7.51 -4.22 -3.17
CA GLY A 7 -8.13 -5.17 -4.08
C GLY A 7 -7.21 -6.34 -4.46
N SER A 8 -5.89 -6.13 -4.55
CA SER A 8 -4.93 -7.19 -4.90
C SER A 8 -4.87 -8.27 -3.84
N LEU A 9 -4.80 -7.89 -2.56
CA LEU A 9 -4.78 -8.88 -1.48
C LEU A 9 -6.16 -9.56 -1.32
N SER A 10 -7.25 -8.84 -1.54
CA SER A 10 -8.60 -9.44 -1.57
C SER A 10 -8.74 -10.47 -2.68
N TRP A 11 -8.32 -10.12 -3.90
CA TRP A 11 -8.31 -11.03 -5.05
C TRP A 11 -7.47 -12.26 -4.76
N PHE A 12 -6.24 -12.06 -4.28
CA PHE A 12 -5.34 -13.17 -3.99
C PHE A 12 -5.93 -14.10 -2.93
N ARG A 13 -6.47 -13.54 -1.85
CA ARG A 13 -7.19 -14.29 -0.80
C ARG A 13 -8.30 -15.17 -1.38
N ASP A 14 -9.09 -14.63 -2.29
CA ASP A 14 -10.22 -15.36 -2.90
C ASP A 14 -9.73 -16.47 -3.82
N VAL A 15 -8.68 -16.21 -4.62
CA VAL A 15 -8.07 -17.20 -5.51
C VAL A 15 -7.48 -18.38 -4.75
N VAL A 16 -6.81 -18.13 -3.61
CA VAL A 16 -6.15 -19.18 -2.82
C VAL A 16 -7.02 -19.77 -1.71
N GLY A 17 -8.25 -19.27 -1.55
CA GLY A 17 -9.22 -19.75 -0.55
C GLY A 17 -8.73 -19.60 0.90
N ALA A 18 -8.19 -18.44 1.26
CA ALA A 18 -7.61 -18.21 2.60
C ALA A 18 -8.35 -17.12 3.39
N LYS A 19 -8.00 -16.96 4.68
CA LYS A 19 -8.40 -15.81 5.50
C LYS A 19 -7.25 -14.82 5.57
N TYR A 20 -7.54 -13.53 5.70
CA TYR A 20 -6.52 -12.48 5.79
C TYR A 20 -5.48 -12.77 6.88
N GLY A 21 -5.91 -13.12 8.10
CA GLY A 21 -4.97 -13.42 9.19
C GLY A 21 -4.01 -14.57 8.86
N ALA A 22 -4.48 -15.61 8.18
CA ALA A 22 -3.60 -16.71 7.77
C ALA A 22 -2.59 -16.28 6.70
N LEU A 23 -3.00 -15.42 5.76
CA LEU A 23 -2.08 -14.88 4.75
C LEU A 23 -1.05 -13.93 5.37
N ASP A 24 -1.45 -13.13 6.37
CA ASP A 24 -0.54 -12.28 7.13
C ASP A 24 0.52 -13.12 7.87
N ASP A 25 0.08 -14.16 8.59
CA ASP A 25 0.99 -15.06 9.33
C ASP A 25 1.95 -15.79 8.39
N GLU A 26 1.46 -16.30 7.26
CA GLU A 26 2.28 -16.99 6.26
C GLU A 26 3.26 -16.03 5.55
N ALA A 27 2.83 -14.81 5.23
CA ALA A 27 3.70 -13.79 4.65
C ALA A 27 4.79 -13.34 5.63
N ALA A 28 4.48 -13.28 6.93
CA ALA A 28 5.43 -12.91 7.97
C ALA A 28 6.57 -13.92 8.13
N ALA A 29 6.36 -15.19 7.75
CA ALA A 29 7.37 -16.23 7.82
C ALA A 29 8.47 -16.10 6.75
N TRP A 30 8.21 -15.34 5.67
CA TRP A 30 9.21 -15.06 4.64
C TRP A 30 10.08 -13.86 5.03
N ALA A 31 11.29 -13.76 4.48
CA ALA A 31 12.11 -12.55 4.62
C ALA A 31 11.62 -11.44 3.65
N PRO A 32 11.92 -10.15 3.93
CA PRO A 32 11.69 -9.06 2.99
C PRO A 32 12.20 -9.37 1.58
N GLY A 33 11.36 -9.10 0.57
CA GLY A 33 11.66 -9.33 -0.83
C GLY A 33 11.39 -10.76 -1.31
N ALA A 34 10.93 -11.66 -0.44
CA ALA A 34 10.49 -13.02 -0.76
C ALA A 34 11.39 -13.75 -1.78
N GLU A 35 12.70 -13.80 -1.50
CA GLU A 35 13.73 -14.41 -2.37
C GLU A 35 13.74 -13.89 -3.84
N GLY A 36 13.29 -12.64 -4.06
CA GLY A 36 13.25 -11.99 -5.37
C GLY A 36 11.93 -12.19 -6.13
N LEU A 37 10.93 -12.81 -5.51
CA LEU A 37 9.57 -12.86 -6.04
C LEU A 37 8.96 -11.46 -6.05
N LEU A 38 8.42 -11.05 -7.20
CA LEU A 38 7.74 -9.77 -7.36
C LEU A 38 6.33 -9.96 -7.88
N PHE A 39 5.46 -9.02 -7.52
CA PHE A 39 4.09 -8.93 -8.00
C PHE A 39 3.83 -7.55 -8.62
N ALA A 40 3.40 -7.53 -9.88
CA ALA A 40 2.84 -6.34 -10.52
C ALA A 40 1.35 -6.23 -10.15
N PRO A 41 0.92 -5.15 -9.47
CA PRO A 41 -0.41 -5.08 -8.85
C PRO A 41 -1.50 -4.48 -9.75
N TYR A 42 -1.40 -4.60 -11.07
CA TYR A 42 -2.27 -3.90 -12.03
C TYR A 42 -3.47 -4.75 -12.49
N LEU A 43 -4.17 -5.40 -11.57
CA LEU A 43 -5.20 -6.40 -11.88
C LEU A 43 -6.42 -5.88 -12.67
N ALA A 44 -6.69 -4.57 -12.61
CA ALA A 44 -7.84 -3.93 -13.25
C ALA A 44 -7.43 -2.79 -14.19
N GLY A 45 -6.26 -2.91 -14.82
CA GLY A 45 -5.55 -1.76 -15.38
C GLY A 45 -4.99 -0.88 -14.27
N GLU A 46 -4.42 0.27 -14.64
CA GLU A 46 -3.89 1.24 -13.70
C GLU A 46 -4.15 2.68 -14.11
N ARG A 47 -4.42 3.55 -13.13
CA ARG A 47 -4.49 5.00 -13.35
C ARG A 47 -3.18 5.67 -13.00
N THR A 48 -2.69 5.49 -11.79
CA THR A 48 -1.42 6.06 -11.35
C THR A 48 -0.57 4.91 -10.85
N PRO A 49 0.67 4.75 -11.33
CA PRO A 49 1.48 5.75 -12.05
C PRO A 49 1.35 5.77 -13.58
N HIS A 50 0.81 4.72 -14.22
CA HIS A 50 1.02 4.49 -15.66
C HIS A 50 -0.06 5.05 -16.60
N VAL A 51 -1.29 5.24 -16.11
CA VAL A 51 -2.47 5.63 -16.92
C VAL A 51 -2.70 4.65 -18.09
N ASP A 52 -2.79 3.37 -17.75
CA ASP A 52 -2.84 2.27 -18.69
C ASP A 52 -4.01 1.31 -18.36
N PRO A 53 -5.09 1.31 -19.16
CA PRO A 53 -6.22 0.41 -18.94
C PRO A 53 -5.92 -1.06 -19.28
N ASP A 54 -4.89 -1.31 -20.07
CA ASP A 54 -4.54 -2.64 -20.59
C ASP A 54 -3.52 -3.35 -19.68
N ALA A 55 -2.90 -2.61 -18.74
CA ALA A 55 -2.05 -3.18 -17.70
C ALA A 55 -2.72 -4.35 -16.96
N ARG A 56 -1.95 -5.41 -16.70
CA ARG A 56 -2.41 -6.60 -15.98
C ARG A 56 -1.47 -6.97 -14.85
N GLY A 57 -2.01 -7.69 -13.86
CA GLY A 57 -1.20 -8.23 -12.77
C GLY A 57 -0.32 -9.40 -13.20
N ALA A 58 0.85 -9.53 -12.59
CA ALA A 58 1.80 -10.60 -12.90
C ALA A 58 2.63 -10.98 -11.68
N PHE A 59 2.96 -12.27 -11.54
CA PHE A 59 4.03 -12.73 -10.66
C PHE A 59 5.27 -13.03 -11.49
N THR A 60 6.44 -12.59 -11.02
CA THR A 60 7.73 -12.85 -11.68
C THR A 60 8.77 -13.36 -10.68
N GLY A 61 9.70 -14.20 -11.11
CA GLY A 61 10.72 -14.77 -10.22
C GLY A 61 10.26 -15.98 -9.41
N LEU A 62 9.15 -16.61 -9.80
CA LEU A 62 8.66 -17.84 -9.19
C LEU A 62 9.71 -18.97 -9.24
N SER A 63 9.70 -19.80 -8.20
CA SER A 63 10.56 -20.96 -8.03
C SER A 63 9.81 -21.99 -7.20
N LEU A 64 10.26 -23.25 -7.20
CA LEU A 64 9.63 -24.33 -6.42
C LEU A 64 9.70 -24.13 -4.89
N ARG A 65 10.48 -23.14 -4.42
CA ARG A 65 10.59 -22.79 -3.01
C ARG A 65 9.44 -21.91 -2.53
N HIS A 66 8.85 -21.14 -3.44
CA HIS A 66 7.81 -20.19 -3.09
C HIS A 66 6.50 -20.92 -2.78
N ASP A 67 5.94 -20.61 -1.62
CA ASP A 67 4.64 -21.09 -1.18
C ASP A 67 3.59 -19.96 -1.19
N ARG A 68 2.42 -20.22 -0.61
CA ARG A 68 1.35 -19.23 -0.50
C ARG A 68 1.76 -17.99 0.30
N GLY A 69 2.60 -18.15 1.32
CA GLY A 69 3.13 -17.05 2.12
C GLY A 69 4.05 -16.14 1.32
N ALA A 70 4.94 -16.72 0.50
CA ALA A 70 5.78 -15.95 -0.41
C ALA A 70 4.94 -15.10 -1.37
N LEU A 71 3.89 -15.70 -1.94
CA LEU A 71 2.98 -15.01 -2.85
C LEU A 71 2.20 -13.89 -2.14
N ALA A 72 1.67 -14.16 -0.94
CA ALA A 72 0.99 -13.15 -0.13
C ALA A 72 1.92 -11.97 0.18
N ARG A 73 3.17 -12.25 0.57
CA ARG A 73 4.17 -11.21 0.84
C ARG A 73 4.49 -10.40 -0.42
N ALA A 74 4.72 -11.08 -1.55
CA ALA A 74 4.99 -10.40 -2.81
C ALA A 74 3.83 -9.50 -3.25
N VAL A 75 2.57 -9.91 -3.01
CA VAL A 75 1.40 -9.05 -3.25
C VAL A 75 1.45 -7.79 -2.37
N MET A 76 1.72 -7.95 -1.07
CA MET A 76 1.82 -6.82 -0.13
C MET A 76 2.95 -5.84 -0.52
N GLU A 77 4.13 -6.38 -0.84
CA GLU A 77 5.31 -5.62 -1.27
C GLU A 77 5.09 -4.94 -2.62
N GLY A 78 4.52 -5.64 -3.60
CA GLY A 78 4.21 -5.10 -4.93
C GLY A 78 3.22 -3.93 -4.87
N VAL A 79 2.19 -4.02 -4.03
CA VAL A 79 1.28 -2.88 -3.78
C VAL A 79 2.02 -1.72 -3.14
N ALA A 80 2.89 -1.97 -2.16
CA ALA A 80 3.67 -0.93 -1.52
C ALA A 80 4.64 -0.24 -2.49
N PHE A 81 5.24 -0.99 -3.42
CA PHE A 81 6.07 -0.43 -4.49
C PHE A 81 5.27 0.38 -5.50
N GLY A 82 4.06 -0.05 -5.88
CA GLY A 82 3.16 0.76 -6.71
C GLY A 82 2.74 2.08 -6.04
N LEU A 83 2.54 2.07 -4.71
CA LEU A 83 2.34 3.30 -3.94
C LEU A 83 3.61 4.16 -3.91
N ARG A 84 4.79 3.56 -3.85
CA ARG A 84 6.07 4.28 -3.94
C ARG A 84 6.22 4.98 -5.29
N ASP A 85 5.87 4.36 -6.40
CA ASP A 85 5.87 5.06 -7.70
C ASP A 85 5.03 6.34 -7.67
N SER A 86 3.85 6.28 -7.03
CA SER A 86 3.00 7.47 -6.85
C SER A 86 3.67 8.54 -5.96
N LEU A 87 4.44 8.12 -4.96
CA LEU A 87 5.19 9.03 -4.09
C LEU A 87 6.39 9.64 -4.82
N GLU A 88 7.13 8.89 -5.64
CA GLU A 88 8.23 9.43 -6.43
C GLU A 88 7.74 10.49 -7.42
N LEU A 89 6.56 10.29 -8.05
CA LEU A 89 5.95 11.32 -8.89
C LEU A 89 5.66 12.62 -8.13
N LEU A 90 5.30 12.55 -6.84
CA LEU A 90 5.10 13.73 -6.00
C LEU A 90 6.44 14.37 -5.61
N ARG A 91 7.47 13.57 -5.33
CA ARG A 91 8.83 14.04 -5.04
C ARG A 91 9.44 14.78 -6.23
N ASP A 92 9.20 14.30 -7.45
CA ASP A 92 9.61 14.98 -8.70
C ASP A 92 8.94 16.35 -8.87
N LEU A 93 7.79 16.58 -8.22
CA LEU A 93 7.11 17.88 -8.16
C LEU A 93 7.59 18.75 -6.98
N GLY A 94 8.61 18.32 -6.24
CA GLY A 94 9.17 19.05 -5.09
C GLY A 94 8.44 18.82 -3.76
N VAL A 95 7.58 17.80 -3.66
CA VAL A 95 6.90 17.47 -2.40
C VAL A 95 7.81 16.63 -1.51
N GLU A 96 8.14 17.16 -0.33
CA GLU A 96 8.88 16.44 0.70
C GLU A 96 7.91 15.79 1.71
N ALA A 97 7.63 14.50 1.51
CA ALA A 97 6.85 13.73 2.47
C ALA A 97 7.73 13.29 3.66
N THR A 98 7.36 13.70 4.87
CA THR A 98 8.08 13.37 6.11
C THR A 98 7.38 12.27 6.93
N VAL A 99 6.08 12.08 6.71
CA VAL A 99 5.25 11.06 7.37
C VAL A 99 4.04 10.73 6.51
N GLY A 100 3.66 9.46 6.43
CA GLY A 100 2.41 9.01 5.84
C GLY A 100 1.37 8.68 6.90
N ARG A 101 0.08 8.84 6.58
CA ARG A 101 -1.03 8.41 7.43
C ARG A 101 -1.80 7.30 6.74
N VAL A 102 -2.01 6.19 7.44
CA VAL A 102 -2.66 5.01 6.87
C VAL A 102 -3.98 4.72 7.59
N SER A 103 -4.99 4.36 6.81
CA SER A 103 -6.34 3.99 7.25
C SER A 103 -6.95 2.94 6.31
N GLY A 104 -8.12 2.41 6.66
CA GLY A 104 -8.81 1.36 5.91
C GLY A 104 -8.30 -0.06 6.18
N GLY A 105 -8.81 -1.03 5.43
CA GLY A 105 -8.60 -2.46 5.71
C GLY A 105 -7.14 -2.90 5.77
N GLY A 106 -6.27 -2.34 4.92
CA GLY A 106 -4.83 -2.64 4.93
C GLY A 106 -4.12 -2.19 6.22
N ALA A 107 -4.61 -1.15 6.89
CA ALA A 107 -4.04 -0.64 8.14
C ALA A 107 -4.21 -1.60 9.34
N ARG A 108 -5.10 -2.60 9.20
CA ARG A 108 -5.31 -3.64 10.22
C ARG A 108 -4.18 -4.66 10.25
N SER A 109 -3.46 -4.83 9.14
CA SER A 109 -2.29 -5.71 9.05
C SER A 109 -1.03 -4.96 9.50
N GLU A 110 -0.43 -5.37 10.62
CA GLU A 110 0.82 -4.76 11.09
C GLU A 110 1.98 -5.03 10.15
N LEU A 111 2.07 -6.25 9.62
CA LEU A 111 3.06 -6.62 8.60
C LEU A 111 2.95 -5.70 7.39
N TRP A 112 1.75 -5.51 6.86
CA TRP A 112 1.60 -4.73 5.63
C TRP A 112 1.92 -3.25 5.83
N VAL A 113 1.60 -2.69 7.01
CA VAL A 113 1.97 -1.30 7.32
C VAL A 113 3.48 -1.15 7.48
N ARG A 114 4.18 -2.12 8.08
CA ARG A 114 5.66 -2.13 8.11
C ARG A 114 6.25 -2.23 6.70
N ILE A 115 5.68 -3.09 5.84
CA ILE A 115 6.10 -3.23 4.44
C ILE A 115 5.94 -1.89 3.72
N ALA A 116 4.78 -1.24 3.88
CA ALA A 116 4.50 0.05 3.26
C ALA A 116 5.43 1.16 3.75
N ALA A 117 5.68 1.26 5.07
CA ALA A 117 6.61 2.26 5.63
C ALA A 117 8.02 2.09 5.05
N SER A 118 8.52 0.86 5.05
CA SER A 118 9.82 0.52 4.45
C SER A 118 9.90 0.79 2.96
N ALA A 119 8.89 0.39 2.18
CA ALA A 119 8.88 0.60 0.74
C ALA A 119 8.85 2.10 0.41
N LEU A 120 8.00 2.88 1.07
CA LEU A 120 7.84 4.32 0.81
C LEU A 120 9.03 5.14 1.30
N GLY A 121 9.83 4.60 2.22
CA GLY A 121 10.95 5.30 2.84
C GLY A 121 10.52 6.38 3.83
N VAL A 122 9.26 6.36 4.31
CA VAL A 122 8.73 7.32 5.29
C VAL A 122 7.99 6.58 6.42
N PRO A 123 8.01 7.09 7.66
CA PRO A 123 7.25 6.50 8.74
C PRO A 123 5.75 6.60 8.46
N LEU A 124 4.97 5.62 8.94
CA LEU A 124 3.52 5.58 8.81
C LEU A 124 2.82 5.69 10.16
N GLU A 125 1.85 6.59 10.27
CA GLU A 125 0.97 6.73 11.41
C GLU A 125 -0.36 6.02 11.16
N ARG A 126 -0.75 5.12 12.06
CA ARG A 126 -2.08 4.49 12.06
C ARG A 126 -3.03 5.39 12.82
N MET A 127 -4.14 5.79 12.21
CA MET A 127 -5.14 6.64 12.86
C MET A 127 -6.00 5.82 13.84
N GLN A 128 -6.49 6.45 14.91
CA GLN A 128 -7.39 5.79 15.87
C GLN A 128 -8.76 5.44 15.28
N LEU A 129 -9.22 6.23 14.30
CA LEU A 129 -10.48 6.03 13.58
C LEU A 129 -10.19 5.54 12.17
N GLU A 130 -10.93 4.51 11.72
CA GLU A 130 -10.72 3.90 10.40
C GLU A 130 -11.50 4.65 9.29
N GLU A 131 -12.66 5.22 9.62
CA GLU A 131 -13.59 5.86 8.68
C GLU A 131 -13.22 7.32 8.37
N GLY A 132 -12.02 7.55 7.84
CA GLY A 132 -11.48 8.90 7.62
C GLY A 132 -12.38 9.85 6.82
N ALA A 133 -13.04 9.37 5.76
CA ALA A 133 -13.91 10.21 4.92
C ALA A 133 -15.19 10.66 5.64
N ALA A 134 -15.89 9.73 6.28
CA ALA A 134 -17.09 10.04 7.05
C ALA A 134 -16.75 10.95 8.25
N TYR A 135 -15.62 10.68 8.90
CA TYR A 135 -15.16 11.50 10.01
C TYR A 135 -14.80 12.93 9.57
N GLY A 136 -14.06 13.10 8.48
CA GLY A 136 -13.76 14.41 7.91
C GLY A 136 -15.02 15.21 7.55
N ALA A 137 -16.03 14.56 6.95
CA ALA A 137 -17.30 15.20 6.66
C ALA A 137 -18.03 15.68 7.93
N ALA A 138 -18.00 14.88 9.01
CA ALA A 138 -18.58 15.29 10.30
C ALA A 138 -17.83 16.45 10.93
N LEU A 139 -16.49 16.49 10.85
CA LEU A 139 -15.68 17.61 11.34
C LEU A 139 -16.00 18.90 10.58
N LEU A 140 -16.10 18.85 9.25
CA LEU A 140 -16.48 20.00 8.43
C LEU A 140 -17.89 20.50 8.73
N ALA A 141 -18.85 19.60 8.99
CA ALA A 141 -20.17 19.99 9.47
C ALA A 141 -20.10 20.67 10.85
N GLY A 142 -19.27 20.17 11.76
CA GLY A 142 -19.02 20.80 13.06
C GLY A 142 -18.43 22.21 12.95
N VAL A 143 -17.53 22.45 11.99
CA VAL A 143 -17.02 23.80 11.68
C VAL A 143 -18.17 24.70 11.21
N ARG A 144 -19.02 24.21 10.30
CA ARG A 144 -20.15 24.98 9.78
C ARG A 144 -21.15 25.38 10.88
N GLU A 145 -21.38 24.50 11.84
CA GLU A 145 -22.30 24.72 12.97
C GLU A 145 -21.64 25.48 14.15
N GLY A 146 -20.37 25.87 14.03
CA GLY A 146 -19.65 26.64 15.07
C GLY A 146 -19.21 25.81 16.28
N VAL A 147 -19.21 24.47 16.19
CA VAL A 147 -18.66 23.57 17.21
C VAL A 147 -17.13 23.67 17.27
N PHE A 148 -16.51 23.94 16.12
CA PHE A 148 -15.09 24.18 15.94
C PHE A 148 -14.89 25.54 15.28
N ALA A 149 -13.78 26.21 15.58
CA ALA A 149 -13.46 27.51 15.00
C ALA A 149 -13.17 27.40 13.49
N ASP A 150 -12.39 26.39 13.11
CA ASP A 150 -11.96 26.08 11.74
C ASP A 150 -11.60 24.60 11.63
N ALA A 151 -11.12 24.19 10.44
CA ALA A 151 -10.74 22.81 10.18
C ALA A 151 -9.52 22.39 11.01
N GLU A 152 -8.56 23.30 11.23
CA GLU A 152 -7.39 23.04 12.06
C GLU A 152 -7.78 22.75 13.53
N ASP A 153 -8.68 23.54 14.13
CA ASP A 153 -9.22 23.31 15.47
C ASP A 153 -9.94 21.95 15.56
N ALA A 154 -10.78 21.65 14.57
CA ALA A 154 -11.47 20.36 14.49
C ALA A 154 -10.48 19.19 14.46
N VAL A 155 -9.45 19.26 13.60
CA VAL A 155 -8.41 18.23 13.51
C VAL A 155 -7.63 18.11 14.82
N ALA A 156 -7.17 19.21 15.40
CA ALA A 156 -6.40 19.22 16.64
C ALA A 156 -7.18 18.61 17.81
N ARG A 157 -8.48 18.89 17.90
CA ARG A 157 -9.34 18.41 18.99
C ARG A 157 -9.79 16.96 18.81
N CYS A 158 -9.87 16.46 17.58
CA CYS A 158 -10.58 15.21 17.30
C CYS A 158 -9.71 14.12 16.67
N VAL A 159 -8.74 14.45 15.81
CA VAL A 159 -7.90 13.45 15.13
C VAL A 159 -6.81 12.96 16.07
N ARG A 160 -6.65 11.64 16.17
CA ARG A 160 -5.67 10.99 17.03
C ARG A 160 -4.91 9.92 16.26
N VAL A 161 -3.59 9.94 16.41
CA VAL A 161 -2.69 8.87 15.98
C VAL A 161 -2.75 7.78 17.03
N ARG A 162 -3.01 6.53 16.61
CA ARG A 162 -2.97 5.36 17.48
C ARG A 162 -1.52 4.97 17.78
N ASP A 163 -0.73 4.83 16.72
CA ASP A 163 0.67 4.45 16.79
C ASP A 163 1.40 4.88 15.52
N ARG A 164 2.73 4.82 15.57
CA ARG A 164 3.64 5.17 14.49
C ARG A 164 4.59 4.02 14.25
N ILE A 165 4.74 3.64 12.98
CA ILE A 165 5.60 2.57 12.50
C ILE A 165 6.72 3.19 11.68
N GLU A 166 7.96 2.95 12.11
CA GLU A 166 9.17 3.37 11.41
C GLU A 166 9.53 2.39 10.28
N GLN A 167 10.40 2.82 9.37
CA GLN A 167 10.96 1.96 8.33
C GLN A 167 11.92 0.95 8.99
N GLU A 168 11.80 -0.32 8.59
CA GLU A 168 12.61 -1.41 9.15
C GLU A 168 13.50 -2.10 8.12
N TRP A 169 12.95 -2.33 6.94
CA TRP A 169 13.60 -3.03 5.84
C TRP A 169 14.08 -2.07 4.74
N ASP A 170 15.24 -2.39 4.17
CA ASP A 170 15.74 -1.77 2.94
C ASP A 170 15.17 -2.51 1.73
N TYR A 171 14.39 -1.80 0.92
CA TYR A 171 13.77 -2.31 -0.28
C TYR A 171 14.33 -1.69 -1.56
N GLU A 172 15.42 -0.93 -1.54
CA GLU A 172 15.90 -0.19 -2.72
C GLU A 172 16.16 -1.11 -3.92
N GLN A 173 16.81 -2.25 -3.70
CA GLN A 173 17.05 -3.22 -4.78
C GLN A 173 15.76 -3.92 -5.24
N GLY A 174 14.81 -4.15 -4.33
CA GLY A 174 13.51 -4.73 -4.66
C GLY A 174 12.68 -3.78 -5.52
N TYR A 175 12.63 -2.51 -5.11
CA TYR A 175 11.93 -1.44 -5.82
C TYR A 175 12.55 -1.15 -7.20
N ALA A 176 13.87 -1.10 -7.31
CA ALA A 176 14.54 -0.93 -8.60
C ALA A 176 14.15 -2.03 -9.60
N ARG A 177 14.08 -3.30 -9.16
CA ARG A 177 13.62 -4.42 -10.00
C ARG A 177 12.12 -4.33 -10.31
N PHE A 178 11.31 -3.91 -9.34
CA PHE A 178 9.88 -3.70 -9.53
C PHE A 178 9.59 -2.70 -10.66
N ARG A 179 10.33 -1.59 -10.73
CA ARG A 179 10.15 -0.56 -11.77
C ARG A 179 10.38 -1.10 -13.19
N GLU A 180 11.18 -2.14 -13.35
CA GLU A 180 11.43 -2.80 -14.64
C GLU A 180 10.27 -3.70 -15.08
N LEU A 181 9.35 -4.07 -14.18
CA LEU A 181 8.25 -4.98 -14.50
C LEU A 181 7.29 -4.38 -15.52
N TYR A 182 6.80 -3.15 -15.27
CA TYR A 182 5.83 -2.54 -16.17
C TYR A 182 6.33 -2.46 -17.63
N PRO A 183 7.49 -1.85 -17.94
CA PRO A 183 7.95 -1.79 -19.33
C PRO A 183 8.20 -3.16 -19.96
N ALA A 184 8.59 -4.17 -19.17
CA ALA A 184 8.80 -5.54 -19.63
C ALA A 184 7.51 -6.32 -19.88
N LEU A 185 6.42 -5.99 -19.17
CA LEU A 185 5.12 -6.66 -19.29
C LEU A 185 4.26 -6.10 -20.42
N ARG A 186 4.46 -4.84 -20.84
CA ARG A 186 3.70 -4.18 -21.93
C ARG A 186 3.48 -5.02 -23.19
N PRO A 187 4.45 -5.79 -23.72
CA PRO A 187 4.22 -6.61 -24.91
C PRO A 187 3.18 -7.73 -24.73
N PHE A 188 2.80 -8.05 -23.49
CA PHE A 188 1.84 -9.10 -23.15
C PHE A 188 0.47 -8.54 -22.73
N GLU A 189 0.33 -7.22 -22.67
CA GLU A 189 -0.91 -6.54 -22.27
C GLU A 189 -1.88 -6.42 -23.46
N GLY A 190 -3.18 -6.52 -23.19
CA GLY A 190 -4.23 -6.57 -24.21
C GLY A 190 -5.65 -6.58 -23.66
#